data_AF-C1FJY7-F1
#
_entry.id   AF-C1FJY7-F1
#
_cell.length_a   1.000
_cell.length_b   1.000
_cell.length_c   1.000
_cell.angle_alpha   90.00
_cell.angle_beta   90.00
_cell.angle_gamma   90.00
#
_symmetry.space_group_name_H-M   'P 1'
#
loop_
_entity.id
_entity.type
_entity.pdbx_description
1 polymer ?
#
loop_
_entity_poly.entity_id
_entity_poly.type
_entity_poly.pdbx_seq_one_letter_code
_entity_poly.pdbx_strand_id
1 'polypeptide(L)'
;MRNRRQKKQILRRVNFIITIVIILCTIQILSNKYNRSIQSKRVQAIKEKETISENNKQQTIKKKETNSKNNKQQALKQSLLLVNRDNKLDEHYLPNDLTVPNIRFLGNSNFEVRRLRRVASGALENLFQEAKNENIILLGVSGYRNYHYQVNVYNNSVYRNGQQHADKYVAQPGTSEHQTGLAMDIVSTEYTNLDENFVNTRAYKWLKENCYKYGFIIRYPKEKEDITGYNFEPWHIRYVGIEVATEIMNKGITLEEYLQEGNCNK
;
A
#
# COMPACT_ATOMS: atom_id res chain seq x y z
N MET A 1 -26.42 -44.46 -96.96
CA MET A 1 -26.88 -44.50 -95.54
C MET A 1 -25.78 -44.58 -94.46
N ARG A 2 -24.54 -45.00 -94.78
CA ARG A 2 -23.43 -45.22 -93.82
C ARG A 2 -22.90 -43.95 -93.12
N ASN A 3 -22.86 -42.82 -93.85
CA ASN A 3 -22.28 -41.54 -93.38
C ASN A 3 -23.12 -40.81 -92.30
N ARG A 4 -24.45 -41.00 -92.30
CA ARG A 4 -25.35 -40.39 -91.28
C ARG A 4 -25.25 -41.08 -89.90
N ARG A 5 -24.96 -42.39 -89.86
CA ARG A 5 -24.81 -43.15 -88.59
C ARG A 5 -23.51 -42.80 -87.87
N GLN A 6 -22.39 -42.66 -88.60
CA GLN A 6 -21.11 -42.21 -88.03
C GLN A 6 -21.18 -40.78 -87.47
N LYS A 7 -21.78 -39.82 -88.21
CA LYS A 7 -21.99 -38.45 -87.68
C LYS A 7 -22.82 -38.42 -86.40
N LYS A 8 -23.89 -39.24 -86.31
CA LYS A 8 -24.69 -39.35 -85.06
C LYS A 8 -23.91 -39.96 -83.90
N GLN A 9 -23.01 -40.93 -84.14
CA GLN A 9 -22.16 -41.50 -83.09
C GLN A 9 -21.09 -40.50 -82.61
N ILE A 10 -20.47 -39.75 -83.53
CA ILE A 10 -19.51 -38.68 -83.18
C ILE A 10 -20.23 -37.59 -82.37
N LEU A 11 -21.40 -37.13 -82.82
CA LEU A 11 -22.16 -36.10 -82.11
C LEU A 11 -22.59 -36.55 -80.71
N ARG A 12 -22.94 -37.84 -80.54
CA ARG A 12 -23.23 -38.42 -79.21
C ARG A 12 -22.00 -38.46 -78.30
N ARG A 13 -20.82 -38.79 -78.84
CA ARG A 13 -19.56 -38.77 -78.08
C ARG A 13 -19.13 -37.36 -77.70
N VAL A 14 -19.27 -36.40 -78.63
CA VAL A 14 -18.98 -34.97 -78.36
C VAL A 14 -19.92 -34.43 -77.30
N ASN A 15 -21.23 -34.68 -77.41
CA ASN A 15 -22.18 -34.26 -76.39
C ASN A 15 -21.88 -34.91 -75.03
N PHE A 16 -21.52 -36.20 -74.99
CA PHE A 16 -21.14 -36.88 -73.76
C PHE A 16 -19.90 -36.26 -73.09
N ILE A 17 -18.87 -35.91 -73.87
CA ILE A 17 -17.68 -35.22 -73.36
C ILE A 17 -18.04 -33.83 -72.82
N ILE A 18 -18.89 -33.07 -73.53
CA ILE A 18 -19.37 -31.75 -73.07
C ILE A 18 -20.12 -31.88 -71.74
N THR A 19 -20.99 -32.89 -71.58
CA THR A 19 -21.70 -33.10 -70.31
C THR A 19 -20.74 -33.42 -69.16
N ILE A 20 -19.71 -34.24 -69.39
CA ILE A 20 -18.68 -34.54 -68.38
C ILE A 20 -17.93 -33.28 -67.97
N VAL A 21 -17.51 -32.45 -68.94
CA VAL A 21 -16.81 -31.19 -68.66
C VAL A 21 -17.67 -30.24 -67.83
N ILE A 22 -18.97 -30.12 -68.15
CA ILE A 22 -19.90 -29.29 -67.36
C ILE A 22 -20.03 -29.84 -65.93
N ILE A 23 -20.18 -31.15 -65.75
CA ILE A 23 -20.25 -31.78 -64.42
C ILE A 23 -18.98 -31.49 -63.62
N LEU A 24 -17.79 -31.68 -64.21
CA LEU A 24 -16.52 -31.38 -63.54
C LEU A 24 -16.38 -29.90 -63.16
N CYS A 25 -16.77 -28.97 -64.05
CA CYS A 25 -16.79 -27.55 -63.74
C CYS A 25 -17.74 -27.21 -62.58
N THR A 26 -18.95 -27.81 -62.54
CA THR A 26 -19.89 -27.57 -61.45
C THR A 26 -19.38 -28.11 -60.10
N ILE A 27 -18.73 -29.27 -60.10
CA ILE A 27 -18.09 -29.85 -58.90
C ILE A 27 -16.97 -28.92 -58.40
N GLN A 28 -16.14 -28.39 -59.31
CA GLN A 28 -15.06 -27.46 -58.96
C GLN A 28 -15.61 -26.16 -58.32
N ILE A 29 -16.69 -25.60 -58.88
CA ILE A 29 -17.34 -24.38 -58.38
C ILE A 29 -17.95 -24.62 -56.99
N LEU A 30 -18.66 -25.74 -56.80
CA LEU A 30 -19.27 -26.11 -55.52
C LEU A 30 -18.22 -26.35 -54.44
N SER A 31 -17.12 -27.06 -54.78
CA SER A 31 -15.99 -27.30 -53.88
C SER A 31 -15.33 -25.98 -53.45
N ASN A 32 -15.12 -25.05 -54.39
CA ASN A 32 -14.54 -23.74 -54.09
C ASN A 32 -15.46 -22.88 -53.20
N LYS A 33 -16.78 -22.90 -53.47
CA LYS A 33 -17.78 -22.21 -52.64
C LYS A 33 -17.85 -22.79 -51.21
N TYR A 34 -17.78 -24.12 -51.10
CA TYR A 34 -17.74 -24.83 -49.82
C TYR A 34 -16.48 -24.48 -49.02
N ASN A 35 -15.30 -24.50 -49.65
CA ASN A 35 -14.04 -24.13 -49.02
C ASN A 35 -14.02 -22.68 -48.51
N ARG A 36 -14.54 -21.71 -49.30
CA ARG A 36 -14.67 -20.32 -48.85
C ARG A 36 -15.56 -20.17 -47.61
N SER A 37 -16.67 -20.92 -47.55
CA SER A 37 -17.58 -20.92 -46.39
C SER A 37 -16.93 -21.51 -45.12
N ILE A 38 -16.12 -22.56 -45.25
CA ILE A 38 -15.37 -23.12 -44.12
C ILE A 38 -14.30 -22.13 -43.63
N GLN A 39 -13.61 -21.46 -44.56
CA GLN A 39 -12.58 -20.49 -44.21
C GLN A 39 -13.16 -19.25 -43.52
N SER A 40 -14.32 -18.73 -43.96
CA SER A 40 -14.99 -17.61 -43.30
C SER A 40 -15.43 -17.95 -41.87
N LYS A 41 -15.99 -19.15 -41.65
CA LYS A 41 -16.37 -19.63 -40.30
C LYS A 41 -15.16 -19.77 -39.38
N ARG A 42 -14.02 -20.26 -39.89
CA ARG A 42 -12.77 -20.36 -39.11
C ARG A 42 -12.24 -18.97 -38.71
N VAL A 43 -12.23 -18.01 -39.63
CA VAL A 43 -11.78 -16.64 -39.34
C VAL A 43 -12.68 -15.97 -38.30
N GLN A 44 -14.00 -16.18 -38.37
CA GLN A 44 -14.94 -15.63 -37.39
C GLN A 44 -14.71 -16.23 -35.99
N ALA A 45 -14.52 -17.55 -35.91
CA ALA A 45 -14.23 -18.22 -34.64
C ALA A 45 -12.89 -17.80 -34.01
N ILE A 46 -11.88 -17.47 -34.83
CA ILE A 46 -10.59 -16.94 -34.34
C ILE A 46 -10.78 -15.52 -33.77
N LYS A 47 -11.46 -14.63 -34.50
CA LYS A 47 -11.74 -13.26 -34.04
C LYS A 47 -12.55 -13.23 -32.75
N GLU A 48 -13.53 -14.11 -32.61
CA GLU A 48 -14.34 -14.22 -31.40
C GLU A 48 -13.51 -14.69 -30.20
N LYS A 49 -12.60 -15.67 -30.40
CA LYS A 49 -11.67 -16.11 -29.36
C LYS A 49 -10.67 -15.03 -28.94
N GLU A 50 -10.15 -14.26 -29.90
CA GLU A 50 -9.25 -13.12 -29.63
C GLU A 50 -9.97 -12.04 -28.82
N THR A 51 -11.20 -11.70 -29.21
CA THR A 51 -12.02 -10.69 -28.51
C THR A 51 -12.36 -11.12 -27.08
N ILE A 52 -12.69 -12.40 -26.86
CA ILE A 52 -12.96 -12.95 -25.52
C ILE A 52 -11.69 -12.93 -24.65
N SER A 53 -10.53 -13.27 -25.23
CA SER A 53 -9.24 -13.23 -24.54
C SER A 53 -8.86 -11.81 -24.10
N GLU A 54 -9.02 -10.82 -24.98
CA GLU A 54 -8.73 -9.42 -24.67
C GLU A 54 -9.68 -8.85 -23.60
N ASN A 55 -10.98 -9.13 -23.70
CA ASN A 55 -11.96 -8.69 -22.69
C ASN A 55 -11.68 -9.31 -21.31
N ASN A 56 -11.33 -10.59 -21.25
CA ASN A 56 -10.95 -11.25 -20.00
C ASN A 56 -9.68 -10.65 -19.41
N LYS A 57 -8.68 -10.33 -20.25
CA LYS A 57 -7.43 -9.70 -19.81
C LYS A 57 -7.68 -8.30 -19.25
N GLN A 58 -8.50 -7.48 -19.93
CA GLN A 58 -8.88 -6.14 -19.47
C GLN A 58 -9.69 -6.17 -18.17
N GLN A 59 -10.66 -7.08 -18.03
CA GLN A 59 -11.42 -7.24 -16.77
C GLN A 59 -10.51 -7.65 -15.60
N THR A 60 -9.53 -8.53 -15.86
CA THR A 60 -8.58 -8.98 -14.83
C THR A 60 -7.66 -7.83 -14.36
N ILE A 61 -7.19 -6.99 -15.28
CA ILE A 61 -6.37 -5.81 -14.97
C ILE A 61 -7.20 -4.78 -14.17
N LYS A 62 -8.41 -4.47 -14.63
CA LYS A 62 -9.31 -3.51 -13.96
C LYS A 62 -9.68 -3.95 -12.55
N LYS A 63 -9.88 -5.25 -12.32
CA LYS A 63 -10.17 -5.83 -10.99
C LYS A 63 -8.94 -5.78 -10.08
N LYS A 64 -7.72 -6.02 -10.60
CA LYS A 64 -6.46 -5.87 -9.83
C LYS A 64 -6.20 -4.42 -9.43
N GLU A 65 -6.40 -3.47 -10.34
CA GLU A 65 -6.23 -2.04 -10.05
C GLU A 65 -7.25 -1.53 -9.01
N THR A 66 -8.51 -1.96 -9.12
CA THR A 66 -9.57 -1.59 -8.17
C THR A 66 -9.30 -2.14 -6.77
N ASN A 67 -8.89 -3.41 -6.67
CA ASN A 67 -8.52 -4.03 -5.39
C ASN A 67 -7.27 -3.37 -4.78
N SER A 68 -6.28 -3.02 -5.60
CA SER A 68 -5.08 -2.30 -5.15
C SER A 68 -5.42 -0.91 -4.62
N LYS A 69 -6.28 -0.15 -5.32
CA LYS A 69 -6.75 1.18 -4.88
C LYS A 69 -7.53 1.11 -3.56
N ASN A 70 -8.46 0.17 -3.43
CA ASN A 70 -9.24 0.00 -2.20
C ASN A 70 -8.35 -0.38 -1.01
N ASN A 71 -7.39 -1.29 -1.20
CA ASN A 71 -6.44 -1.67 -0.16
C ASN A 71 -5.53 -0.50 0.23
N LYS A 72 -5.04 0.30 -0.74
CA LYS A 72 -4.23 1.49 -0.47
C LYS A 72 -5.02 2.53 0.32
N GLN A 73 -6.29 2.76 -0.04
CA GLN A 73 -7.16 3.71 0.67
C GLN A 73 -7.48 3.24 2.09
N GLN A 74 -7.73 1.94 2.30
CA GLN A 74 -7.97 1.39 3.63
C GLN A 74 -6.71 1.44 4.50
N ALA A 75 -5.53 1.12 3.95
CA ALA A 75 -4.26 1.24 4.65
C ALA A 75 -3.98 2.69 5.06
N LEU A 76 -4.19 3.65 4.15
CA LEU A 76 -4.06 5.08 4.45
C LEU A 76 -5.00 5.51 5.57
N LYS A 77 -6.28 5.12 5.50
CA LYS A 77 -7.26 5.45 6.55
C LYS A 77 -6.83 4.93 7.92
N GLN A 78 -6.25 3.72 7.97
CA GLN A 78 -5.75 3.16 9.22
C GLN A 78 -4.45 3.85 9.71
N SER A 79 -3.61 4.35 8.81
CA SER A 79 -2.42 5.15 9.16
C SER A 79 -2.77 6.53 9.72
N LEU A 80 -3.97 7.04 9.42
CA LEU A 80 -4.48 8.34 9.86
C LEU A 80 -5.41 8.29 11.08
N LEU A 81 -5.39 7.18 11.83
CA LEU A 81 -6.10 7.10 13.10
C LEU A 81 -5.55 8.15 14.09
N LEU A 82 -6.37 9.14 14.43
CA LEU A 82 -6.02 10.13 15.45
C LEU A 82 -6.24 9.51 16.85
N VAL A 83 -5.17 9.42 17.63
CA VAL A 83 -5.22 8.96 19.03
C VAL A 83 -4.58 10.03 19.88
N ASN A 84 -5.35 10.58 20.80
CA ASN A 84 -4.91 11.62 21.74
C ASN A 84 -5.85 11.65 22.95
N ARG A 85 -5.81 12.71 23.76
CA ARG A 85 -6.63 12.82 24.99
C ARG A 85 -8.13 12.72 24.72
N ASP A 86 -8.58 13.23 23.58
CA ASP A 86 -9.99 13.28 23.19
C ASP A 86 -10.43 12.09 22.32
N ASN A 87 -9.46 11.42 21.69
CA ASN A 87 -9.70 10.29 20.78
C ASN A 87 -9.06 9.02 21.34
N LYS A 88 -9.82 8.29 22.16
CA LYS A 88 -9.35 7.09 22.84
C LYS A 88 -9.53 5.82 22.00
N LEU A 89 -8.53 4.96 22.07
CA LEU A 89 -8.61 3.58 21.64
C LEU A 89 -9.29 2.71 22.68
N ASP A 90 -9.96 1.67 22.19
CA ASP A 90 -10.51 0.59 23.00
C ASP A 90 -9.39 -0.16 23.74
N GLU A 91 -9.68 -0.64 24.95
CA GLU A 91 -8.75 -1.43 25.77
C GLU A 91 -8.23 -2.68 25.04
N HIS A 92 -9.07 -3.30 24.21
CA HIS A 92 -8.76 -4.50 23.45
C HIS A 92 -8.27 -4.22 22.02
N TYR A 93 -8.06 -2.95 21.64
CA TYR A 93 -7.50 -2.62 20.33
C TYR A 93 -6.12 -3.26 20.16
N LEU A 94 -6.02 -4.14 19.15
CA LEU A 94 -4.80 -4.86 18.79
C LEU A 94 -4.66 -4.89 17.26
N PRO A 95 -3.63 -4.25 16.67
CA PRO A 95 -3.36 -4.39 15.25
C PRO A 95 -3.02 -5.85 14.91
N ASN A 96 -3.61 -6.37 13.83
CA ASN A 96 -3.44 -7.76 13.41
C ASN A 96 -2.18 -8.02 12.57
N ASP A 97 -1.38 -6.98 12.29
CA ASP A 97 -0.23 -6.99 11.38
C ASP A 97 1.07 -6.51 12.04
N LEU A 98 1.19 -6.67 13.37
CA LEU A 98 2.40 -6.30 14.10
C LEU A 98 3.60 -7.18 13.72
N THR A 99 4.76 -6.53 13.49
CA THR A 99 6.05 -7.15 13.20
C THR A 99 7.17 -6.44 13.95
N VAL A 100 8.29 -7.12 14.18
CA VAL A 100 9.51 -6.49 14.70
C VAL A 100 10.32 -5.97 13.51
N PRO A 101 10.61 -4.65 13.43
CA PRO A 101 11.45 -4.11 12.37
C PRO A 101 12.89 -4.58 12.51
N ASN A 102 13.55 -4.85 11.37
CA ASN A 102 14.96 -5.21 11.30
C ASN A 102 15.86 -3.97 11.44
N ILE A 103 15.86 -3.38 12.64
CA ILE A 103 16.64 -2.21 13.00
C ILE A 103 17.47 -2.46 14.26
N ARG A 104 18.39 -1.54 14.56
CA ARG A 104 19.08 -1.53 15.86
C ARG A 104 18.15 -0.97 16.93
N PHE A 105 18.09 -1.66 18.06
CA PHE A 105 17.41 -1.18 19.26
C PHE A 105 18.43 -0.80 20.33
N LEU A 106 18.06 0.11 21.22
CA LEU A 106 18.83 0.40 22.42
C LEU A 106 18.96 -0.89 23.26
N GLY A 107 20.16 -1.21 23.73
CA GLY A 107 20.48 -2.55 24.26
C GLY A 107 19.61 -3.00 25.44
N ASN A 108 19.15 -2.06 26.27
CA ASN A 108 18.27 -2.30 27.43
C ASN A 108 16.77 -2.13 27.12
N SER A 109 16.38 -1.93 25.86
CA SER A 109 14.97 -1.79 25.48
C SER A 109 14.21 -3.10 25.65
N ASN A 110 12.99 -3.03 26.19
CA ASN A 110 12.12 -4.19 26.37
C ASN A 110 11.71 -4.77 25.00
N PHE A 111 11.89 -6.08 24.81
CA PHE A 111 11.54 -6.79 23.58
C PHE A 111 10.04 -6.73 23.25
N GLU A 112 9.15 -6.66 24.25
CA GLU A 112 7.69 -6.68 24.07
C GLU A 112 7.17 -5.48 23.30
N VAL A 113 7.87 -4.35 23.41
CA VAL A 113 7.50 -3.06 22.80
C VAL A 113 8.22 -2.79 21.49
N ARG A 114 8.97 -3.73 20.93
CA ARG A 114 9.73 -3.49 19.69
C ARG A 114 8.88 -3.52 18.41
N ARG A 115 7.63 -3.96 18.51
CA ARG A 115 6.79 -4.21 17.34
C ARG A 115 6.21 -2.93 16.76
N LEU A 116 5.95 -2.92 15.46
CA LEU A 116 5.16 -1.92 14.74
C LEU A 116 4.20 -2.62 13.80
N ARG A 117 3.17 -1.93 13.32
CA ARG A 117 2.42 -2.41 12.17
C ARG A 117 3.36 -2.60 10.98
N ARG A 118 3.15 -3.65 10.20
CA ARG A 118 4.05 -4.05 9.10
C ARG A 118 4.43 -2.90 8.17
N VAL A 119 3.48 -2.03 7.84
CA VAL A 119 3.74 -0.86 6.97
C VAL A 119 4.71 0.14 7.60
N ALA A 120 4.54 0.45 8.88
CA ALA A 120 5.43 1.31 9.63
C ALA A 120 6.78 0.64 9.88
N SER A 121 6.79 -0.69 10.13
CA SER A 121 8.01 -1.49 10.28
C SER A 121 8.92 -1.39 9.06
N GLY A 122 8.39 -1.67 7.86
CA GLY A 122 9.18 -1.59 6.62
C GLY A 122 9.61 -0.16 6.28
N ALA A 123 8.76 0.83 6.56
CA ALA A 123 9.13 2.23 6.40
C ALA A 123 10.27 2.65 7.35
N LEU A 124 10.22 2.18 8.59
CA LEU A 124 11.23 2.47 9.60
C LEU A 124 12.58 1.84 9.25
N GLU A 125 12.58 0.62 8.72
CA GLU A 125 13.79 -0.04 8.23
C GLU A 125 14.49 0.79 7.14
N ASN A 126 13.72 1.32 6.19
CA ASN A 126 14.26 2.20 5.13
C ASN A 126 14.81 3.52 5.71
N LEU A 127 14.10 4.14 6.66
CA LEU A 127 14.55 5.35 7.34
C LEU A 127 15.88 5.11 8.08
N PHE A 128 16.00 4.01 8.82
CA PHE A 128 17.21 3.66 9.56
C PHE A 128 18.37 3.33 8.63
N GLN A 129 18.10 2.67 7.50
CA GLN A 129 19.12 2.36 6.52
C GLN A 129 19.66 3.63 5.86
N GLU A 130 18.82 4.61 5.55
CA GLU A 130 19.30 5.88 4.99
C GLU A 130 20.09 6.71 6.00
N ALA A 131 19.62 6.80 7.24
CA ALA A 131 20.37 7.47 8.30
C ALA A 131 21.78 6.85 8.42
N LYS A 132 21.86 5.52 8.38
CA LYS A 132 23.12 4.79 8.44
C LYS A 132 24.03 5.08 7.23
N ASN A 133 23.47 5.22 6.03
CA ASN A 133 24.24 5.60 4.84
C ASN A 133 24.89 6.99 4.99
N GLU A 134 24.27 7.86 5.76
CA GLU A 134 24.80 9.19 6.12
C GLU A 134 25.59 9.21 7.44
N ASN A 135 26.03 8.04 7.92
CA ASN A 135 26.79 7.87 9.17
C ASN A 135 26.04 8.34 10.44
N ILE A 136 24.72 8.23 10.44
CA ILE A 136 23.84 8.51 11.58
C ILE A 136 23.27 7.19 12.09
N ILE A 137 23.64 6.81 13.31
CA ILE A 137 23.21 5.54 13.90
C ILE A 137 22.03 5.77 14.83
N LEU A 138 20.83 5.54 14.30
CA LEU A 138 19.58 5.55 15.05
C LEU A 138 19.38 4.26 15.83
N LEU A 139 18.65 4.35 16.94
CA LEU A 139 18.31 3.24 17.84
C LEU A 139 16.82 3.31 18.18
N GLY A 140 16.06 2.25 17.91
CA GLY A 140 14.70 2.11 18.39
C GLY A 140 14.63 1.88 19.90
N VAL A 141 13.62 2.44 20.56
CA VAL A 141 13.41 2.31 22.01
C VAL A 141 12.07 1.64 22.31
N SER A 142 10.98 2.20 21.81
CA SER A 142 9.63 1.75 22.14
C SER A 142 8.66 2.00 20.98
N GLY A 143 8.13 0.91 20.41
CA GLY A 143 7.09 0.87 19.40
C GLY A 143 5.72 0.56 20.02
N TYR A 144 5.10 -0.55 19.64
CA TYR A 144 3.76 -0.94 20.08
C TYR A 144 3.69 -1.18 21.59
N ARG A 145 2.75 -0.51 22.26
CA ARG A 145 2.39 -0.74 23.66
C ARG A 145 0.91 -1.09 23.72
N ASN A 146 0.56 -2.27 24.23
CA ASN A 146 -0.85 -2.59 24.49
C ASN A 146 -1.40 -1.72 25.64
N TYR A 147 -2.72 -1.71 25.80
CA TYR A 147 -3.40 -0.90 26.82
C TYR A 147 -2.86 -1.15 28.24
N HIS A 148 -2.75 -2.41 28.66
CA HIS A 148 -2.26 -2.76 30.01
C HIS A 148 -0.80 -2.36 30.25
N TYR A 149 0.05 -2.43 29.23
CA TYR A 149 1.40 -1.90 29.31
C TYR A 149 1.37 -0.39 29.57
N GLN A 150 0.49 0.34 28.89
CA GLN A 150 0.30 1.77 29.12
C GLN A 150 -0.23 2.06 30.53
N VAL A 151 -1.13 1.23 31.07
CA VAL A 151 -1.58 1.30 32.48
C VAL A 151 -0.37 1.24 33.43
N ASN A 152 0.53 0.28 33.22
CA ASN A 152 1.73 0.14 34.05
C ASN A 152 2.66 1.36 33.92
N VAL A 153 2.89 1.85 32.70
CA VAL A 153 3.71 3.06 32.48
C VAL A 153 3.11 4.27 33.19
N TYR A 154 1.80 4.46 33.06
CA TYR A 154 1.07 5.55 33.69
C TYR A 154 1.15 5.46 35.23
N ASN A 155 0.76 4.32 35.81
CA ASN A 155 0.78 4.11 37.25
C ASN A 155 2.19 4.23 37.86
N ASN A 156 3.21 3.76 37.15
CA ASN A 156 4.60 3.94 37.57
C ASN A 156 5.00 5.42 37.61
N SER A 157 4.53 6.24 36.67
CA SER A 157 4.76 7.69 36.68
C SER A 157 4.04 8.36 37.83
N VAL A 158 2.78 7.99 38.10
CA VAL A 158 2.02 8.49 39.25
C VAL A 158 2.74 8.17 40.55
N TYR A 159 3.21 6.93 40.71
CA TYR A 159 3.92 6.48 41.89
C TYR A 159 5.25 7.24 42.11
N ARG A 160 6.03 7.46 41.04
CA ARG A 160 7.36 8.08 41.13
C ARG A 160 7.33 9.61 41.21
N ASN A 161 6.41 10.22 40.47
CA ASN A 161 6.45 11.67 40.16
C ASN A 161 5.16 12.40 40.56
N GLY A 162 4.14 11.67 41.01
CA GLY A 162 2.83 12.22 41.35
C GLY A 162 1.85 12.30 40.17
N GLN A 163 0.56 12.34 40.50
CA GLN A 163 -0.54 12.33 39.52
C GLN A 163 -0.48 13.53 38.56
N GLN A 164 -0.27 14.75 39.07
CA GLN A 164 -0.22 15.95 38.24
C GLN A 164 0.91 15.90 37.19
N HIS A 165 2.05 15.31 37.55
CA HIS A 165 3.14 15.08 36.61
C HIS A 165 2.74 14.02 35.58
N ALA A 166 2.18 12.88 36.01
CA ALA A 166 1.76 11.82 35.10
C ALA A 166 0.72 12.32 34.07
N ASP A 167 -0.29 13.08 34.50
CA ASP A 167 -1.30 13.68 33.62
C ASP A 167 -0.73 14.65 32.57
N LYS A 168 0.44 15.24 32.86
CA LYS A 168 1.11 16.17 31.94
C LYS A 168 2.05 15.48 30.96
N TYR A 169 2.77 14.46 31.40
CA TYR A 169 3.90 13.88 30.65
C TYR A 169 3.67 12.45 30.15
N VAL A 170 2.61 11.78 30.59
CA VAL A 170 2.37 10.38 30.22
C VAL A 170 0.94 10.22 29.72
N ALA A 171 0.82 9.70 28.50
CA ALA A 171 -0.48 9.33 27.93
C ALA A 171 -1.25 8.40 28.88
N GLN A 172 -2.49 8.75 29.15
CA GLN A 172 -3.43 7.86 29.83
C GLN A 172 -3.65 6.58 28.98
N PRO A 173 -3.99 5.44 29.59
CA PRO A 173 -4.38 4.25 28.85
C PRO A 173 -5.46 4.55 27.80
N GLY A 174 -5.30 4.01 26.58
CA GLY A 174 -6.18 4.29 25.44
C GLY A 174 -5.88 5.61 24.69
N THR A 175 -5.09 6.53 25.26
CA THR A 175 -4.73 7.82 24.60
C THR A 175 -3.31 7.83 24.02
N SER A 176 -2.59 6.71 24.12
CA SER A 176 -1.21 6.57 23.68
C SER A 176 -1.14 6.11 22.22
N GLU A 177 -0.45 6.88 21.36
CA GLU A 177 -0.27 6.48 19.96
C GLU A 177 0.52 5.18 19.80
N HIS A 178 1.30 4.77 20.80
CA HIS A 178 1.98 3.47 20.77
C HIS A 178 1.00 2.30 20.65
N GLN A 179 -0.24 2.43 21.15
CA GLN A 179 -1.26 1.39 21.00
C GLN A 179 -1.71 1.21 19.55
N THR A 180 -1.49 2.20 18.67
CA THR A 180 -1.75 2.06 17.23
C THR A 180 -0.76 1.13 16.53
N GLY A 181 0.44 0.93 17.11
CA GLY A 181 1.57 0.30 16.44
C GLY A 181 2.16 1.14 15.30
N LEU A 182 1.84 2.43 15.21
CA LEU A 182 2.34 3.36 14.20
C LEU A 182 3.36 4.36 14.75
N ALA A 183 3.57 4.38 16.06
CA ALA A 183 4.52 5.26 16.74
C ALA A 183 5.78 4.49 17.16
N MET A 184 6.94 5.14 17.06
CA MET A 184 8.23 4.64 17.55
C MET A 184 8.99 5.76 18.25
N ASP A 185 9.45 5.49 19.47
CA ASP A 185 10.45 6.30 20.15
C ASP A 185 11.84 5.93 19.66
N ILE A 186 12.62 6.93 19.25
CA ILE A 186 13.95 6.77 18.65
C ILE A 186 14.96 7.65 19.36
N VAL A 187 16.15 7.09 19.58
CA VAL A 187 17.34 7.82 20.03
C VAL A 187 18.50 7.51 19.09
N SER A 188 19.73 7.85 19.46
CA SER A 188 20.91 7.56 18.64
C SER A 188 22.08 7.12 19.49
N THR A 189 23.18 6.72 18.85
CA THR A 189 24.45 6.49 19.57
C THR A 189 25.08 7.76 20.13
N GLU A 190 24.64 8.95 19.69
CA GLU A 190 25.13 10.23 20.23
C GLU A 190 24.43 10.59 21.55
N TYR A 191 23.19 10.14 21.72
CA TYR A 191 22.36 10.46 22.87
C TYR A 191 21.25 9.41 23.02
N THR A 192 21.15 8.80 24.19
CA THR A 192 20.30 7.62 24.43
C THR A 192 19.08 7.90 25.32
N ASN A 193 18.91 9.12 25.82
CA ASN A 193 17.77 9.46 26.67
C ASN A 193 16.58 9.95 25.85
N LEU A 194 15.38 9.67 26.35
CA LEU A 194 14.11 10.16 25.82
C LEU A 194 13.76 11.48 26.52
N ASP A 195 14.49 12.54 26.18
CA ASP A 195 14.22 13.89 26.66
C ASP A 195 14.56 14.93 25.59
N GLU A 196 14.25 16.20 25.88
CA GLU A 196 14.39 17.29 24.93
C GLU A 196 15.83 17.49 24.44
N ASN A 197 16.85 17.03 25.18
CA ASN A 197 18.25 17.21 24.75
C ASN A 197 18.60 16.40 23.50
N PHE A 198 17.76 15.44 23.08
CA PHE A 198 17.93 14.75 21.80
C PHE A 198 18.02 15.74 20.64
N VAL A 199 17.41 16.94 20.73
CA VAL A 199 17.49 17.97 19.69
C VAL A 199 18.89 18.46 19.35
N ASN A 200 19.83 18.30 20.29
CA ASN A 200 21.19 18.78 20.13
C ASN A 200 22.05 17.82 19.27
N THR A 201 21.54 16.63 18.97
CA THR A 201 22.25 15.62 18.19
C THR A 201 22.19 15.89 16.69
N ARG A 202 23.15 15.33 15.94
CA ARG A 202 23.06 15.27 14.47
C ARG A 202 21.90 14.37 14.04
N ALA A 203 21.64 13.32 14.81
CA ALA A 203 20.56 12.38 14.55
C ALA A 203 19.18 13.05 14.52
N TYR A 204 18.86 13.89 15.50
CA TYR A 204 17.59 14.62 15.50
C TYR A 204 17.47 15.59 14.33
N LYS A 205 18.53 16.36 14.03
CA LYS A 205 18.54 17.31 12.90
C LYS A 205 18.23 16.58 11.59
N TRP A 206 18.90 15.45 11.36
CA TRP A 206 18.65 14.62 10.19
C TRP A 206 17.23 14.02 10.20
N LEU A 207 16.74 13.52 11.34
CA LEU A 207 15.38 13.01 11.45
C LEU A 207 14.34 14.07 11.06
N LYS A 208 14.48 15.29 11.58
CA LYS A 208 13.58 16.41 11.28
C LYS A 208 13.54 16.72 9.78
N GLU A 209 14.66 16.59 9.09
CA GLU A 209 14.80 16.87 7.64
C GLU A 209 14.42 15.70 6.72
N ASN A 210 14.36 14.46 7.25
CA ASN A 210 14.26 13.26 6.41
C ASN A 210 13.09 12.33 6.75
N CYS A 211 12.54 12.36 7.97
CA CYS A 211 11.56 11.36 8.41
C CYS A 211 10.30 11.29 7.52
N TYR A 212 9.84 12.43 6.99
CA TYR A 212 8.66 12.51 6.13
C TYR A 212 8.82 11.77 4.81
N LYS A 213 10.05 11.68 4.29
CA LYS A 213 10.36 10.94 3.05
C LYS A 213 10.01 9.46 3.18
N TYR A 214 9.95 8.95 4.41
CA TYR A 214 9.59 7.58 4.76
C TYR A 214 8.19 7.48 5.37
N GLY A 215 7.42 8.58 5.40
CA GLY A 215 6.05 8.59 5.91
C GLY A 215 5.92 8.79 7.42
N PHE A 216 6.96 9.29 8.07
CA PHE A 216 6.94 9.63 9.50
C PHE A 216 6.91 11.14 9.73
N ILE A 217 6.28 11.56 10.82
CA ILE A 217 6.30 12.93 11.32
C ILE A 217 6.93 12.96 12.71
N ILE A 218 7.50 14.11 13.10
CA ILE A 218 7.76 14.39 14.52
C ILE A 218 6.41 14.74 15.15
N ARG A 219 5.88 13.83 15.97
CA ARG A 219 4.45 13.83 16.31
C ARG A 219 4.03 14.98 17.24
N TYR A 220 4.90 15.32 18.17
CA TYR A 220 4.69 16.34 19.18
C TYR A 220 5.75 17.42 19.03
N PRO A 221 5.57 18.36 18.08
CA PRO A 221 6.49 19.48 17.89
C PRO A 221 6.34 20.53 18.99
N LYS A 222 7.39 21.34 19.17
CA LYS A 222 7.41 22.46 20.11
C LYS A 222 6.37 23.52 19.73
N GLU A 223 5.80 24.20 20.72
CA GLU A 223 4.80 25.28 20.54
C GLU A 223 3.45 24.80 19.97
N LYS A 224 3.18 23.49 20.06
CA LYS A 224 1.93 22.84 19.61
C LYS A 224 1.30 22.02 20.73
N GLU A 225 1.68 22.27 21.98
CA GLU A 225 1.20 21.57 23.17
C GLU A 225 -0.31 21.78 23.37
N ASP A 226 -0.80 22.99 23.11
CA ASP A 226 -2.23 23.33 23.21
C ASP A 226 -3.10 22.60 22.15
N ILE A 227 -2.48 22.11 21.07
CA ILE A 227 -3.16 21.40 19.99
C ILE A 227 -3.06 19.88 20.19
N THR A 228 -1.86 19.38 20.48
CA THR A 228 -1.64 17.93 20.61
C THR A 228 -2.03 17.40 22.00
N GLY A 229 -2.03 18.26 23.02
CA GLY A 229 -2.20 17.87 24.41
C GLY A 229 -0.96 17.20 25.02
N TYR A 230 0.19 17.24 24.35
CA TYR A 230 1.45 16.65 24.82
C TYR A 230 2.58 17.67 24.70
N ASN A 231 3.55 17.60 25.62
CA ASN A 231 4.75 18.42 25.54
C ASN A 231 5.58 18.05 24.30
N PHE A 232 6.54 18.89 23.95
CA PHE A 232 7.50 18.59 22.91
C PHE A 232 8.25 17.27 23.15
N GLU A 233 8.18 16.34 22.19
CA GLU A 233 8.86 15.03 22.25
C GLU A 233 9.69 14.80 20.96
N PRO A 234 10.95 15.27 20.90
CA PRO A 234 11.78 15.16 19.70
C PRO A 234 12.12 13.73 19.28
N TRP A 235 11.97 12.75 20.18
CA TRP A 235 12.26 11.34 19.95
C TRP A 235 11.07 10.57 19.33
N HIS A 236 9.85 11.11 19.44
CA HIS A 236 8.62 10.38 19.13
C HIS A 236 8.20 10.62 17.68
N ILE A 237 8.30 9.57 16.86
CA ILE A 237 7.88 9.63 15.46
C ILE A 237 6.61 8.81 15.20
N ARG A 238 5.75 9.34 14.34
CA ARG A 238 4.45 8.73 13.98
C ARG A 238 4.35 8.48 12.49
N TYR A 239 4.06 7.23 12.09
CA TYR A 239 3.78 6.87 10.71
C TYR A 239 2.37 7.32 10.28
N VAL A 240 2.31 8.09 9.20
CA VAL A 240 1.06 8.58 8.57
C VAL A 240 1.04 8.35 7.05
N GLY A 241 2.11 7.78 6.49
CA GLY A 241 2.31 7.62 5.05
C GLY A 241 3.02 8.81 4.41
N ILE A 242 3.69 8.58 3.27
CA ILE A 242 4.62 9.55 2.66
C ILE A 242 3.92 10.87 2.27
N GLU A 243 2.80 10.77 1.57
CA GLU A 243 2.06 11.94 1.06
C GLU A 243 1.65 12.86 2.23
N VAL A 244 1.05 12.29 3.28
CA VAL A 244 0.59 13.03 4.46
C VAL A 244 1.74 13.57 5.29
N ALA A 245 2.77 12.74 5.54
CA ALA A 245 3.92 13.18 6.32
C ALA A 245 4.65 14.34 5.64
N THR A 246 4.76 14.30 4.31
CA THR A 246 5.37 15.38 3.53
C THR A 246 4.60 16.69 3.72
N GLU A 247 3.27 16.65 3.63
CA GLU A 247 2.44 17.83 3.82
C GLU A 247 2.55 18.39 5.25
N ILE A 248 2.42 17.53 6.26
CA ILE A 248 2.51 17.92 7.67
C ILE A 248 3.86 18.57 7.96
N MET A 249 4.96 17.92 7.56
CA MET A 249 6.31 18.39 7.87
C MET A 249 6.70 19.64 7.07
N ASN A 250 6.23 19.80 5.83
CA ASN A 250 6.47 21.01 5.04
C ASN A 250 5.69 22.22 5.55
N LYS A 251 4.43 22.01 5.99
CA LYS A 251 3.59 23.08 6.55
C LYS A 251 3.94 23.40 8.01
N GLY A 252 4.63 22.50 8.72
CA GLY A 252 4.90 22.65 10.15
C GLY A 252 3.64 22.54 11.02
N ILE A 253 2.67 21.74 10.59
CA ILE A 253 1.40 21.51 11.28
C ILE A 253 1.41 20.18 12.05
N THR A 254 0.38 19.92 12.84
CA THR A 254 0.18 18.65 13.54
C THR A 254 -0.74 17.69 12.77
N LEU A 255 -0.85 16.45 13.23
CA LEU A 255 -1.83 15.50 12.68
C LEU A 255 -3.27 15.98 12.94
N GLU A 256 -3.53 16.60 14.09
CA GLU A 256 -4.80 17.23 14.42
C GLU A 256 -5.19 18.29 13.38
N GLU A 257 -4.31 19.24 13.12
CA GLU A 257 -4.52 20.33 12.15
C GLU A 257 -4.74 19.78 10.74
N TYR A 258 -3.93 18.81 10.32
CA TYR A 258 -4.08 18.15 9.01
C TYR A 258 -5.47 17.51 8.82
N LEU A 259 -5.95 16.79 9.85
CA LEU A 259 -7.25 16.12 9.77
C LEU A 259 -8.43 17.10 9.86
N GLN A 260 -8.26 18.25 10.50
CA GLN A 260 -9.26 19.32 10.49
C GLN A 260 -9.37 19.98 9.10
N GLU A 261 -8.26 20.32 8.45
CA GLU A 261 -8.25 20.87 7.09
C GLU A 261 -8.93 19.93 6.07
N GLY A 262 -8.69 18.62 6.20
CA GLY A 262 -9.30 17.60 5.34
C GLY A 262 -10.81 17.39 5.56
N ASN A 263 -11.33 17.77 6.73
CA ASN A 263 -12.77 17.69 7.05
C ASN A 263 -13.54 18.97 6.67
N CYS A 264 -12.88 20.13 6.59
CA CYS A 264 -13.51 21.37 6.11
C CYS A 264 -13.68 21.43 4.58
N ASN A 265 -13.01 20.55 3.83
CA ASN A 265 -13.08 20.48 2.36
C ASN A 265 -14.00 19.37 1.82
N LYS A 266 -14.94 18.88 2.63
CA LYS A 266 -15.94 17.87 2.24
C LYS A 266 -17.37 18.36 2.43
#